data_AF-A0A2E2DEK1-F1
#
_entry.id   AF-A0A2E2DEK1-F1
#
_cell.length_a   1.000
_cell.length_b   1.000
_cell.length_c   1.000
_cell.angle_alpha   90.00
_cell.angle_beta   90.00
_cell.angle_gamma   90.00
#
_symmetry.space_group_name_H-M   'P 1'
#
loop_
_entity.id
_entity.type
_entity.pdbx_description
1 polymer ?
#
loop_
_entity_poly.entity_id
_entity_poly.type
_entity_poly.pdbx_seq_one_letter_code
_entity_poly.pdbx_strand_id
1 'polypeptide(L)' 'MLGGISIWQLLIVLAIVILLFGTKKLRSLGGDLGSAIKSFKDSVQDGKDDIDKEKNDAIQHHDAHDDISQKSDNKDKTSH' A
#
# COMPACT_ATOMS: atom_id res chain seq x y z
N MET A 1 35.45 -5.30 -9.49
CA MET A 1 35.22 -5.28 -10.95
C MET A 1 33.78 -5.70 -11.24
N LEU A 2 32.78 -4.92 -10.81
CA LEU A 2 31.35 -5.24 -10.99
C LEU A 2 30.52 -3.97 -11.29
N GLY A 3 31.16 -2.94 -11.86
CA GLY A 3 30.52 -1.66 -12.22
C GLY A 3 30.35 -1.49 -13.73
N GLY A 4 30.06 -2.58 -14.45
CA GLY A 4 30.16 -2.61 -15.92
C GLY A 4 28.87 -2.31 -16.69
N ILE A 5 27.71 -2.34 -16.03
CA ILE A 5 26.43 -2.05 -16.69
C ILE A 5 26.05 -0.62 -16.35
N SER A 6 26.51 0.30 -17.18
CA SER A 6 26.09 1.69 -17.10
C SER A 6 24.63 1.82 -17.56
N ILE A 7 23.88 2.69 -16.86
CA ILE A 7 22.45 2.92 -17.10
C ILE A 7 22.15 3.30 -18.56
N TRP A 8 23.10 3.97 -19.22
CA TRP A 8 23.03 4.38 -20.62
C TRP A 8 22.94 3.20 -21.61
N GLN A 9 23.66 2.12 -21.33
CA GLN A 9 23.66 0.91 -22.16
C GLN A 9 22.31 0.19 -22.03
N LEU A 10 21.73 0.15 -20.84
CA LEU A 10 20.39 -0.42 -20.63
C LEU A 10 19.32 0.36 -21.38
N LEU A 11 19.39 1.69 -21.42
CA LEU A 11 18.45 2.50 -22.21
C LEU A 11 18.58 2.25 -23.72
N ILE A 12 19.80 2.12 -24.23
CA ILE A 12 20.03 1.80 -25.65
C ILE A 12 19.45 0.41 -26.00
N VAL A 13 19.67 -0.59 -25.15
CA VAL A 13 19.15 -1.94 -25.36
C VAL A 13 17.62 -1.95 -25.27
N LEU A 14 17.05 -1.26 -24.29
CA LEU A 14 15.60 -1.13 -24.12
C LEU A 14 14.95 -0.49 -25.36
N ALA A 15 15.56 0.55 -25.92
CA ALA A 15 15.07 1.20 -27.13
C ALA A 15 15.01 0.23 -28.33
N ILE A 16 16.04 -0.61 -28.51
CA ILE A 16 16.06 -1.63 -29.56
C ILE A 16 14.97 -2.68 -29.33
N VAL A 17 14.80 -3.17 -28.09
CA VAL A 17 13.75 -4.13 -27.74
C VAL A 17 12.36 -3.54 -28.03
N ILE A 18 12.11 -2.28 -27.66
CA ILE A 18 10.84 -1.59 -27.96
C ILE A 18 10.61 -1.50 -29.47
N LEU A 19 11.66 -1.24 -30.26
CA LEU A 19 11.54 -1.14 -31.72
C LEU A 19 11.25 -2.50 -32.37
N LEU A 20 11.88 -3.57 -31.89
CA LEU A 20 11.68 -4.94 -32.41
C LEU A 20 10.30 -5.51 -32.07
N PHE A 21 9.88 -5.37 -30.82
CA PHE A 21 8.61 -5.92 -30.35
C PHE A 21 7.43 -4.97 -30.58
N GLY A 22 7.71 -3.68 -30.78
CA GLY A 22 6.73 -2.61 -30.86
C GLY A 22 6.15 -2.23 -29.50
N THR A 23 5.79 -0.94 -29.34
CA THR A 23 5.20 -0.41 -28.10
C THR A 23 3.86 -1.06 -27.74
N LYS A 24 3.11 -1.55 -28.73
CA LYS A 24 1.78 -2.16 -28.53
C LYS A 24 1.86 -3.48 -27.77
N LYS A 25 2.82 -4.36 -28.09
CA LYS A 25 3.01 -5.64 -27.39
C LYS A 25 3.59 -5.42 -25.98
N LEU A 26 4.54 -4.50 -25.86
CA LEU A 26 5.11 -4.12 -24.56
C LEU A 26 4.11 -3.45 -23.63
N ARG A 27 3.18 -2.64 -24.14
CA ARG A 27 2.11 -2.02 -23.34
C ARG A 27 1.14 -3.07 -22.81
N SER A 28 0.74 -4.02 -23.65
CA SER A 28 -0.15 -5.11 -23.25
C SER A 28 0.48 -5.98 -22.16
N LEU A 29 1.70 -6.49 -22.40
CA LEU A 29 2.40 -7.36 -21.45
C LEU A 29 2.88 -6.59 -20.22
N GLY A 30 3.32 -5.34 -20.39
CA GLY A 30 3.78 -4.48 -19.30
C GLY A 30 2.65 -4.01 -18.40
N GLY A 31 1.40 -3.91 -18.88
CA GLY A 31 0.25 -3.61 -18.04
C GLY A 31 -0.02 -4.74 -17.03
N ASP A 32 -0.02 -5.98 -17.50
CA ASP A 32 -0.28 -7.16 -16.66
C ASP A 32 0.87 -7.38 -15.66
N LEU A 33 2.11 -7.35 -16.15
CA LEU A 33 3.30 -7.49 -15.30
C LEU A 33 3.46 -6.32 -14.32
N GLY A 34 3.17 -5.10 -14.78
CA GLY A 34 3.24 -3.89 -13.95
C GLY A 34 2.23 -3.89 -12.82
N SER A 35 1.02 -4.40 -13.07
CA SER A 35 -0.01 -4.55 -12.03
C SER A 35 0.41 -5.56 -10.97
N ALA A 36 0.97 -6.71 -11.37
CA ALA A 36 1.50 -7.71 -10.44
C ALA A 36 2.67 -7.19 -9.60
N ILE A 37 3.63 -6.48 -10.23
CA ILE A 37 4.75 -5.84 -9.52
C ILE A 37 4.25 -4.76 -8.57
N LYS A 38 3.22 -3.99 -8.95
CA LYS A 38 2.66 -2.93 -8.11
C LYS A 38 2.03 -3.52 -6.85
N SER A 39 1.19 -4.54 -6.97
CA SER A 39 0.61 -5.23 -5.81
C SER A 39 1.69 -5.84 -4.91
N PHE A 40 2.76 -6.41 -5.48
CA PHE A 40 3.89 -6.92 -4.69
C PHE A 40 4.62 -5.80 -3.94
N LYS A 41 4.90 -4.67 -4.61
CA LYS A 41 5.50 -3.48 -3.99
C LYS A 41 4.64 -2.94 -2.85
N ASP A 42 3.34 -2.83 -3.07
CA ASP A 42 2.36 -2.32 -2.11
C ASP A 42 2.32 -3.24 -0.87
N SER A 43 2.22 -4.56 -1.03
CA SER A 43 2.22 -5.51 0.10
C SER A 43 3.54 -5.52 0.90
N VAL A 44 4.68 -5.30 0.23
CA VAL A 44 5.99 -5.21 0.90
C VAL A 44 6.17 -3.86 1.61
N GLN A 45 5.51 -2.80 1.14
CA GLN A 45 5.49 -1.48 1.76
C GLN A 45 4.60 -1.49 3.01
N ASP A 46 3.38 -2.02 2.90
CA ASP A 46 2.43 -2.13 4.01
C ASP A 46 3.01 -2.97 5.17
N GLY A 47 3.67 -4.10 4.84
CA GLY A 47 4.35 -4.92 5.84
C GLY A 47 5.60 -4.28 6.48
N LYS A 48 6.12 -3.17 5.94
CA LYS A 48 7.17 -2.36 6.59
C LYS A 48 6.57 -1.26 7.46
N ASP A 49 5.50 -0.63 6.98
CA ASP A 49 4.81 0.43 7.71
C ASP A 49 4.11 -0.13 8.97
N ASP A 50 3.66 -1.40 8.95
CA ASP A 50 3.13 -2.08 10.14
C ASP A 50 4.20 -2.36 11.22
N ILE A 51 5.46 -2.59 10.82
CA ILE A 51 6.59 -2.77 11.75
C ILE A 51 6.98 -1.43 12.41
N ASP A 52 6.81 -0.32 11.70
CA ASP A 52 7.14 1.02 12.19
C ASP A 52 5.99 1.67 13.01
N LYS A 53 4.73 1.28 12.77
CA LYS A 53 3.57 1.76 13.55
C LYS A 53 3.40 1.10 14.92
N GLU A 54 3.92 -0.10 15.15
CA GLU A 54 3.84 -0.76 16.47
C GLU A 54 4.69 -0.05 17.55
N LYS A 55 5.57 0.89 17.17
CA LYS A 55 6.44 1.63 18.11
C LYS A 55 5.86 2.92 18.69
N ASN A 56 4.66 3.36 18.31
CA ASN A 56 4.08 4.64 18.77
C ASN A 56 2.77 4.55 19.57
N ASP A 57 2.17 3.36 19.71
CA ASP A 57 0.87 3.18 20.43
C ASP A 57 1.01 2.57 21.84
N ALA A 58 2.23 2.40 22.36
CA ALA A 58 2.48 1.82 23.69
C ALA A 58 2.51 2.85 24.85
N ILE A 59 1.97 4.07 24.67
CA ILE A 59 1.76 5.02 25.76
C ILE A 59 0.39 5.67 25.58
N GLN A 60 -0.67 5.00 26.07
CA GLN A 60 -1.92 5.60 26.58
C GLN A 60 -2.95 4.52 26.92
N HIS A 61 -2.63 3.64 27.88
CA HIS A 61 -3.66 2.83 28.56
C HIS A 61 -3.29 2.64 30.03
N HIS A 62 -3.48 3.70 30.80
CA HIS A 62 -3.82 3.64 32.22
C HIS A 62 -4.35 5.02 32.59
N ASP A 63 -5.67 5.13 32.78
CA ASP A 63 -6.21 5.56 34.05
C ASP A 63 -7.70 5.25 34.07
N ALA A 64 -8.06 4.47 35.08
CA ALA A 64 -9.43 4.12 35.44
C ALA A 64 -10.18 5.37 35.93
N HIS A 65 -11.50 5.37 35.77
CA HIS A 65 -12.51 5.84 36.75
C HIS A 65 -13.86 5.78 36.01
N ASP A 66 -14.70 4.77 36.27
CA ASP A 66 -15.64 4.74 37.39
C ASP A 66 -16.64 5.90 37.32
N ASP A 67 -17.81 5.65 36.70
CA ASP A 67 -19.09 6.18 37.20
C ASP A 67 -20.28 5.41 36.61
N ILE A 68 -20.95 4.68 37.49
CA ILE A 68 -22.31 4.17 37.35
C ILE A 68 -23.25 5.33 37.65
N SER A 69 -23.97 5.89 36.66
CA SER A 69 -25.32 6.40 36.90
C SER A 69 -26.06 6.87 35.65
N GLN A 70 -27.33 6.45 35.58
CA GLN A 70 -28.48 7.20 35.09
C GLN A 70 -28.43 7.82 33.68
N LYS A 71 -29.24 7.26 32.78
CA LYS A 71 -30.45 7.97 32.32
C LYS A 71 -31.43 7.02 31.62
N SER A 72 -32.47 6.61 32.36
CA SER A 72 -33.80 6.43 31.78
C SER A 72 -34.19 7.75 31.11
N ASP A 73 -34.66 7.70 29.87
CA ASP A 73 -35.92 8.33 29.44
C ASP A 73 -35.93 8.62 27.94
N ASN A 74 -37.03 8.18 27.32
CA ASN A 74 -37.62 8.69 26.09
C ASN A 74 -36.92 8.22 24.79
N LYS A 75 -37.58 7.65 23.79
CA LYS A 75 -38.99 7.81 23.40
C LYS A 75 -39.28 6.72 22.38
N ASP A 76 -40.16 5.79 22.72
CA ASP A 76 -40.73 4.86 21.75
C ASP A 76 -42.26 4.93 21.85
N LYS A 77 -42.88 4.92 20.66
CA LYS A 77 -44.30 4.71 20.34
C LYS A 77 -45.23 5.92 20.16
N THR A 78 -45.40 6.25 18.87
CA THR A 78 -46.66 6.19 18.10
C THR A 78 -48.01 6.19 18.83
N SER A 79 -48.91 7.00 18.25
CA SER A 79 -50.38 6.87 18.21
C SER A 79 -51.17 7.15 19.49
N HIS A 80 -51.62 8.39 19.66
CA HIS A 80 -52.98 8.88 19.31
C HIS A 80 -53.16 10.32 19.79
#